data_AF-A0A7K1IWH9-F1
#
_entry.id   AF-A0A7K1IWH9-F1
#
_cell.length_a   1.000
_cell.length_b   1.000
_cell.length_c   1.000
_cell.angle_alpha   90.00
_cell.angle_beta   90.00
_cell.angle_gamma   90.00
#
_symmetry.space_group_name_H-M   'P 1'
#
loop_
_entity.id
_entity.type
_entity.pdbx_description
1 polymer ?
#
loop_
_entity_poly.entity_id
_entity_poly.type
_entity_poly.pdbx_seq_one_letter_code
_entity_poly.pdbx_strand_id
1 'polypeptide(L)'
;MSDQEQSLDDQITVLPWWQNPLNFIALGLSMLILGAGIGYYLGDSSATPDKNKVDIGFLQDMRYHHDQAVQIAYYYRTSVTDPLPRLNIIAEEILLSQQLESGRMVQLLRSFHAIEANDTGTAMTWMGHAMPIDEMDGLASQGELDSLAAAQGDEASKIFATLMINHHKGGIAMANYAIEHAANNDVINMAKSMIKGQQAEVGELQAILDSLQ
;
A
#
# COMPACT_ATOMS: atom_id res chain seq x y z
N MET A 1 -34.55 -15.09 76.65
CA MET A 1 -35.24 -13.95 76.02
C MET A 1 -34.24 -12.81 75.98
N SER A 2 -33.98 -12.27 74.78
CA SER A 2 -33.16 -11.07 74.46
C SER A 2 -31.64 -11.24 74.63
N ASP A 3 -30.87 -11.55 73.59
CA ASP A 3 -30.41 -10.68 72.48
C ASP A 3 -29.34 -9.67 72.90
N GLN A 4 -28.10 -9.94 72.51
CA GLN A 4 -27.09 -8.93 72.16
C GLN A 4 -26.31 -9.42 70.94
N GLU A 5 -26.84 -9.14 69.75
CA GLU A 5 -26.05 -9.05 68.53
C GLU A 5 -25.15 -7.81 68.62
N GLN A 6 -23.84 -8.03 68.73
CA GLN A 6 -22.85 -6.99 68.45
C GLN A 6 -22.58 -7.00 66.95
N SER A 7 -23.23 -6.10 66.20
CA SER A 7 -22.88 -5.81 64.81
C SER A 7 -21.57 -5.02 64.78
N LEU A 8 -20.47 -5.67 64.40
CA LEU A 8 -19.26 -4.97 63.95
C LEU A 8 -19.49 -4.53 62.50
N ASP A 9 -20.24 -3.43 62.34
CA ASP A 9 -20.28 -2.70 61.08
C ASP A 9 -19.02 -1.83 61.06
N ASP A 10 -17.95 -2.40 60.51
CA ASP A 10 -16.68 -1.71 60.29
C ASP A 10 -17.00 -0.53 59.34
N GLN A 11 -17.11 0.69 59.88
CA GLN A 11 -17.42 1.88 59.09
C GLN A 11 -16.28 2.13 58.11
N ILE A 12 -16.40 1.61 56.90
CA ILE A 12 -15.51 1.89 55.78
C ILE A 12 -15.60 3.40 55.50
N THR A 13 -14.58 4.14 55.96
CA THR A 13 -14.45 5.56 55.67
C THR A 13 -13.99 5.73 54.22
N VAL A 14 -14.94 5.95 53.31
CA VAL A 14 -14.65 6.22 51.91
C VAL A 14 -14.17 7.67 51.79
N LEU A 15 -12.85 7.88 51.73
CA LEU A 15 -12.29 9.21 51.53
C LEU A 15 -12.66 9.73 50.12
N PRO A 16 -12.91 11.05 49.96
CA PRO A 16 -13.05 11.66 48.65
C PRO A 16 -11.86 11.31 47.76
N TRP A 17 -12.10 11.08 46.47
CA TRP A 17 -11.07 10.58 45.55
C TRP A 17 -9.82 11.47 45.52
N TRP A 18 -9.94 12.78 45.73
CA TRP A 18 -8.81 13.72 45.76
C TRP A 18 -7.98 13.68 47.05
N GLN A 19 -8.36 12.91 48.06
CA GLN A 19 -7.60 12.76 49.30
C GLN A 19 -6.71 11.52 49.31
N ASN A 20 -6.82 10.65 48.30
CA ASN A 20 -5.96 9.48 48.18
C ASN A 20 -4.62 9.87 47.51
N PRO A 21 -3.46 9.75 48.19
CA PRO A 21 -2.16 10.10 47.61
C PRO A 21 -1.82 9.30 46.34
N LEU A 22 -2.37 8.08 46.20
CA LEU A 22 -2.20 7.27 45.00
C LEU A 22 -2.83 7.93 43.75
N ASN A 23 -3.90 8.71 43.91
CA ASN A 23 -4.55 9.38 42.79
C ASN A 23 -3.70 10.55 42.27
N PHE A 24 -2.95 11.23 43.12
CA PHE A 24 -1.99 12.25 42.68
C PHE A 24 -0.78 11.64 41.96
N ILE A 25 -0.31 10.48 42.42
CA ILE A 25 0.74 9.72 41.73
C ILE A 25 0.24 9.29 40.34
N ALA A 26 -0.98 8.76 40.26
CA ALA A 26 -1.59 8.35 38.99
C ALA A 26 -1.80 9.54 38.03
N LEU A 27 -2.26 10.68 38.54
CA LEU A 27 -2.40 11.91 37.76
C LEU A 27 -1.05 12.44 37.26
N GLY A 28 -0.03 12.43 38.12
CA GLY A 28 1.34 12.84 37.77
C GLY A 28 1.94 11.95 36.67
N LEU A 29 1.80 10.63 36.80
CA LEU A 29 2.24 9.67 35.77
C LEU A 29 1.48 9.86 34.46
N SER A 30 0.17 10.10 34.53
CA SER A 30 -0.66 10.34 33.34
C SER A 30 -0.23 11.61 32.61
N MET A 31 0.04 12.69 33.32
CA MET A 31 0.57 13.93 32.73
C MET A 31 1.97 13.76 32.14
N LEU A 32 2.83 12.93 32.77
CA LEU A 32 4.16 12.61 32.26
C LEU A 32 4.09 11.82 30.95
N ILE A 33 3.22 10.82 30.88
CA ILE A 33 3.00 10.01 29.67
C ILE A 33 2.42 10.89 28.55
N LEU A 34 1.42 11.73 28.86
CA LEU A 34 0.86 12.69 27.91
C LEU A 34 1.92 13.69 27.42
N GLY A 35 2.72 14.24 28.33
CA GLY A 35 3.79 15.18 28.00
C GLY A 35 4.89 14.55 27.14
N ALA A 36 5.27 13.30 27.42
CA ALA A 36 6.24 12.55 26.62
C ALA A 36 5.68 12.20 25.23
N GLY A 37 4.41 11.80 25.14
CA GLY A 37 3.74 11.54 23.86
C GLY A 37 3.62 12.79 22.99
N ILE A 38 3.24 13.92 23.59
CA ILE A 38 3.19 15.23 22.92
C ILE A 38 4.60 15.67 22.51
N GLY A 39 5.60 15.50 23.39
CA GLY A 39 6.99 15.86 23.11
C GLY A 39 7.62 15.04 21.98
N TYR A 40 7.32 13.74 21.92
CA TYR A 40 7.74 12.87 20.81
C TYR A 40 7.06 13.29 19.50
N TYR A 41 5.74 13.48 19.53
CA TYR A 41 4.97 13.85 18.34
C TYR A 41 5.36 15.24 17.78
N LEU A 42 5.60 16.22 18.66
CA LEU A 42 6.04 17.57 18.27
C LEU A 42 7.53 17.65 17.94
N GLY A 43 8.36 16.77 18.51
CA GLY A 43 9.81 16.71 18.23
C GLY A 43 10.13 16.12 16.86
N ASP A 44 9.30 15.20 16.38
CA ASP A 44 9.48 14.50 15.10
C ASP A 44 8.90 15.26 13.89
N SER A 45 7.99 16.22 14.12
CA SER A 45 7.22 16.88 13.06
C SER A 45 7.95 18.02 12.31
N SER A 46 9.25 18.22 12.56
CA SER A 46 10.07 19.24 11.88
C SER A 46 11.11 18.69 10.91
N ALA A 47 11.22 17.37 10.77
CA ALA A 47 11.98 16.75 9.69
C ALA A 47 11.07 16.67 8.46
N THR A 48 11.31 17.50 7.43
CA THR A 48 10.84 17.14 6.09
C THR A 48 11.33 15.73 5.82
N PRO A 49 10.46 14.76 5.45
CA PRO A 49 10.92 13.40 5.22
C PRO A 49 12.06 13.45 4.22
N ASP A 50 13.21 12.87 4.59
CA ASP A 50 14.37 12.84 3.71
C ASP A 50 13.95 12.19 2.39
N LYS A 51 14.19 12.88 1.28
CA LYS A 51 13.80 12.42 -0.06
C LYS A 51 14.90 12.75 -1.07
N ASN A 52 14.99 11.94 -2.10
CA ASN A 52 15.85 12.15 -3.25
C ASN A 52 15.05 12.01 -4.56
N LYS A 53 15.75 12.01 -5.69
CA LYS A 53 15.10 11.89 -7.01
C LYS A 53 14.48 10.51 -7.26
N VAL A 54 15.02 9.46 -6.63
CA VAL A 54 14.47 8.10 -6.68
C VAL A 54 13.13 8.04 -5.98
N ASP A 55 13.01 8.66 -4.81
CA ASP A 55 11.73 8.71 -4.08
C ASP A 55 10.61 9.31 -4.93
N ILE A 56 10.86 10.47 -5.57
CA ILE A 56 9.85 11.15 -6.38
C ILE A 56 9.61 10.39 -7.68
N GLY A 57 10.67 10.03 -8.41
CA GLY A 57 10.56 9.37 -9.71
C GLY A 57 9.88 8.01 -9.63
N PHE A 58 10.24 7.18 -8.64
CA PHE A 58 9.61 5.89 -8.40
C PHE A 58 8.10 6.04 -8.14
N LEU A 59 7.69 6.94 -7.24
CA LEU A 59 6.27 7.12 -6.91
C LEU A 59 5.46 7.66 -8.09
N GLN A 60 6.05 8.51 -8.93
CA GLN A 60 5.38 9.06 -10.11
C GLN A 60 5.22 7.99 -11.20
N ASP A 61 6.31 7.30 -11.54
CA ASP A 61 6.35 6.30 -12.62
C ASP A 61 5.59 5.03 -12.23
N MET A 62 5.75 4.54 -11.00
CA MET A 62 4.98 3.40 -10.49
C MET A 62 3.49 3.70 -10.42
N ARG A 63 3.07 4.96 -10.23
CA ARG A 63 1.64 5.29 -10.29
C ARG A 63 1.07 5.12 -11.70
N TYR A 64 1.79 5.61 -12.71
CA TYR A 64 1.39 5.40 -14.10
C TYR A 64 1.35 3.90 -14.46
N HIS A 65 2.32 3.15 -13.96
CA HIS A 65 2.37 1.69 -14.09
C HIS A 65 1.13 1.03 -13.45
N HIS A 66 0.80 1.38 -12.20
CA HIS A 66 -0.39 0.89 -11.50
C HIS A 66 -1.70 1.25 -12.21
N ASP A 67 -1.80 2.45 -12.79
CA ASP A 67 -3.00 2.87 -13.53
C ASP A 67 -3.27 1.90 -14.71
N GLN A 68 -2.24 1.38 -15.39
CA GLN A 68 -2.41 0.37 -16.42
C GLN A 68 -2.79 -1.02 -15.87
N ALA A 69 -2.22 -1.45 -14.74
CA ALA A 69 -2.66 -2.69 -14.08
C ALA A 69 -4.17 -2.65 -13.75
N VAL A 70 -4.64 -1.53 -13.22
CA VAL A 70 -6.07 -1.31 -12.94
C VAL A 70 -6.89 -1.38 -14.22
N GLN A 71 -6.42 -0.79 -15.31
CA GLN A 71 -7.07 -0.85 -16.62
C GLN A 71 -7.18 -2.29 -17.15
N ILE A 72 -6.09 -3.06 -17.12
CA ILE A 72 -6.03 -4.46 -17.57
C ILE A 72 -7.02 -5.31 -16.76
N ALA A 73 -6.99 -5.18 -15.43
CA ALA A 73 -7.89 -5.90 -14.52
C ALA A 73 -9.36 -5.51 -14.73
N TYR A 74 -9.64 -4.22 -14.92
CA TYR A 74 -10.98 -3.74 -15.20
C TYR A 74 -11.54 -4.31 -16.51
N TYR A 75 -10.74 -4.31 -17.59
CA TYR A 75 -11.19 -4.87 -18.87
C TYR A 75 -11.52 -6.35 -18.74
N TYR A 76 -10.63 -7.14 -18.13
CA TYR A 76 -10.86 -8.57 -17.94
C TYR A 76 -12.18 -8.85 -17.18
N ARG A 77 -12.46 -8.08 -16.12
CA ARG A 77 -13.68 -8.28 -15.32
C ARG A 77 -14.98 -7.85 -15.98
N THR A 78 -14.93 -6.83 -16.85
CA THR A 78 -16.13 -6.14 -17.34
C THR A 78 -16.46 -6.43 -18.79
N SER A 79 -15.44 -6.82 -19.58
CA SER A 79 -15.56 -6.97 -21.03
C SER A 79 -15.51 -8.43 -21.48
N VAL A 80 -15.05 -9.34 -20.61
CA VAL A 80 -15.00 -10.78 -20.89
C VAL A 80 -16.33 -11.44 -20.50
N THR A 81 -16.91 -12.17 -21.43
CA THR A 81 -18.05 -13.06 -21.21
C THR A 81 -17.54 -14.37 -20.64
N ASP A 82 -18.14 -14.81 -19.52
CA ASP A 82 -17.77 -16.04 -18.80
C ASP A 82 -16.27 -16.10 -18.42
N PRO A 83 -15.75 -15.09 -17.67
CA PRO A 83 -14.36 -15.10 -17.27
C PRO A 83 -14.07 -16.26 -16.32
N LEU A 84 -12.86 -16.83 -16.41
CA LEU A 84 -12.45 -17.92 -15.53
C LEU A 84 -12.60 -17.49 -14.05
N PRO A 85 -13.43 -18.16 -13.22
CA PRO A 85 -13.84 -17.63 -11.92
C PRO A 85 -12.68 -17.28 -10.99
N ARG A 86 -11.65 -18.15 -10.95
CA ARG A 86 -10.47 -17.94 -10.10
C ARG A 86 -9.65 -16.73 -10.54
N LEU A 87 -9.51 -16.53 -11.86
CA LEU A 87 -8.79 -15.38 -12.40
C LEU A 87 -9.59 -14.08 -12.26
N ASN A 88 -10.94 -14.18 -12.30
CA ASN A 88 -11.82 -13.04 -12.05
C ASN A 88 -11.66 -12.50 -10.62
N ILE A 89 -11.46 -13.38 -9.63
CA ILE A 89 -11.16 -13.00 -8.24
C ILE A 89 -9.80 -12.29 -8.16
N ILE A 90 -8.74 -12.86 -8.75
CA ILE A 90 -7.40 -12.24 -8.76
C ILE A 90 -7.44 -10.86 -9.44
N ALA A 91 -8.18 -10.72 -10.53
CA ALA A 91 -8.37 -9.42 -11.18
C ALA A 91 -9.07 -8.40 -10.26
N GLU A 92 -9.97 -8.83 -9.37
CA GLU A 92 -10.55 -7.95 -8.33
C GLU A 92 -9.50 -7.49 -7.35
N GLU A 93 -8.71 -8.43 -6.86
CA GLU A 93 -7.70 -8.20 -5.84
C GLU A 93 -6.65 -7.23 -6.36
N ILE A 94 -6.17 -7.44 -7.59
CA ILE A 94 -5.24 -6.54 -8.29
C ILE A 94 -5.87 -5.15 -8.47
N LEU A 95 -7.11 -5.08 -8.94
CA LEU A 95 -7.79 -3.79 -9.13
C LEU A 95 -7.84 -3.00 -7.82
N LEU A 96 -8.19 -3.65 -6.70
CA LEU A 96 -8.30 -3.00 -5.40
C LEU A 96 -6.92 -2.67 -4.79
N SER A 97 -5.97 -3.60 -4.84
CA SER A 97 -4.63 -3.44 -4.26
C SER A 97 -3.86 -2.32 -4.97
N GLN A 98 -3.83 -2.33 -6.29
CA GLN A 98 -3.13 -1.34 -7.12
C GLN A 98 -3.74 0.07 -6.93
N GLN A 99 -5.07 0.20 -6.78
CA GLN A 99 -5.71 1.49 -6.49
C GLN A 99 -5.33 2.01 -5.09
N LEU A 100 -5.28 1.14 -4.07
CA LEU A 100 -4.88 1.52 -2.72
C LEU A 100 -3.40 1.95 -2.68
N GLU A 101 -2.53 1.24 -3.39
CA GLU A 101 -1.12 1.59 -3.54
C GLU A 101 -0.95 2.92 -4.28
N SER A 102 -1.69 3.15 -5.37
CA SER A 102 -1.72 4.45 -6.08
C SER A 102 -2.08 5.61 -5.13
N GLY A 103 -3.10 5.43 -4.28
CA GLY A 103 -3.47 6.42 -3.26
C GLY A 103 -2.36 6.69 -2.23
N ARG A 104 -1.64 5.66 -1.80
CA ARG A 104 -0.49 5.82 -0.89
C ARG A 104 0.67 6.56 -1.56
N MET A 105 0.94 6.30 -2.85
CA MET A 105 1.97 7.03 -3.61
C MET A 105 1.62 8.51 -3.72
N VAL A 106 0.36 8.84 -4.02
CA VAL A 106 -0.13 10.22 -4.03
C VAL A 106 0.05 10.89 -2.66
N GLN A 107 -0.25 10.19 -1.57
CA GLN A 107 -0.07 10.74 -0.23
C GLN A 107 1.40 11.05 0.08
N LEU A 108 2.33 10.16 -0.30
CA LEU A 108 3.77 10.39 -0.13
C LEU A 108 4.26 11.55 -1.00
N LEU A 109 3.84 11.63 -2.26
CA LEU A 109 4.19 12.75 -3.14
C LEU A 109 3.70 14.09 -2.57
N ARG A 110 2.49 14.13 -1.99
CA ARG A 110 1.97 15.32 -1.30
C ARG A 110 2.77 15.68 -0.07
N SER A 111 3.14 14.71 0.77
CA SER A 111 3.96 14.97 1.96
C SER A 111 5.36 15.49 1.60
N PHE A 112 5.84 15.15 0.40
CA PHE A 112 7.10 15.63 -0.16
C PHE A 112 7.00 17.01 -0.82
N HIS A 113 5.80 17.57 -0.95
CA HIS A 113 5.49 18.75 -1.78
C HIS A 113 5.93 18.58 -3.24
N ALA A 114 5.83 17.35 -3.77
CA ALA A 114 6.14 17.03 -5.15
C ALA A 114 4.87 17.06 -6.02
N ILE A 115 5.05 17.24 -7.33
CA ILE A 115 3.97 17.08 -8.30
C ILE A 115 3.55 15.61 -8.30
N GLU A 116 2.24 15.35 -8.28
CA GLU A 116 1.73 13.98 -8.24
C GLU A 116 2.05 13.24 -9.54
N ALA A 117 1.67 13.75 -10.71
CA ALA A 117 1.93 13.08 -11.99
C ALA A 117 3.32 13.33 -12.56
N ASN A 118 3.85 12.35 -13.29
CA ASN A 118 4.89 12.60 -14.27
C ASN A 118 4.24 13.19 -15.54
N ASP A 119 4.36 14.49 -15.73
CA ASP A 119 3.83 15.23 -16.89
C ASP A 119 4.90 15.51 -17.96
N THR A 120 6.10 14.95 -17.79
CA THR A 120 7.24 15.18 -18.70
C THR A 120 7.20 14.30 -19.94
N GLY A 121 6.41 13.22 -19.92
CA GLY A 121 6.38 12.18 -20.95
C GLY A 121 7.60 11.26 -20.96
N THR A 122 8.55 11.46 -20.05
CA THR A 122 9.77 10.65 -19.91
C THR A 122 9.79 9.99 -18.54
N ALA A 123 9.91 8.67 -18.50
CA ALA A 123 10.01 7.87 -17.28
C ALA A 123 11.44 7.39 -17.04
N MET A 124 11.65 6.72 -15.90
CA MET A 124 12.84 5.92 -15.55
C MET A 124 14.17 6.69 -15.49
N THR A 125 14.10 8.02 -15.60
CA THR A 125 15.27 8.91 -15.46
C THR A 125 15.93 8.75 -14.09
N TRP A 126 15.15 8.45 -13.04
CA TRP A 126 15.63 8.18 -11.69
C TRP A 126 16.37 6.83 -11.56
N MET A 127 16.22 5.92 -12.51
CA MET A 127 17.00 4.68 -12.63
C MET A 127 18.24 4.82 -13.53
N GLY A 128 18.49 6.01 -14.08
CA GLY A 128 19.60 6.25 -15.00
C GLY A 128 19.37 5.76 -16.42
N HIS A 129 18.15 5.35 -16.76
CA HIS A 129 17.75 4.94 -18.12
C HIS A 129 16.45 5.63 -18.49
N ALA A 130 16.53 6.79 -19.14
CA ALA A 130 15.34 7.54 -19.54
C ALA A 130 14.66 6.89 -20.76
N MET A 131 13.33 6.79 -20.72
CA MET A 131 12.53 6.23 -21.80
C MET A 131 11.15 6.90 -21.88
N PRO A 132 10.40 6.77 -23.00
CA PRO A 132 9.01 7.21 -23.06
C PRO A 132 8.17 6.56 -21.96
N ILE A 133 7.25 7.32 -21.35
CA ILE A 133 6.44 6.84 -20.21
C ILE A 133 5.56 5.62 -20.55
N ASP A 134 5.13 5.51 -21.79
CA ASP A 134 4.34 4.41 -22.34
C ASP A 134 5.17 3.18 -22.74
N GLU A 135 6.49 3.26 -22.64
CA GLU A 135 7.43 2.17 -22.95
C GLU A 135 8.07 1.57 -21.70
N MET A 136 7.69 1.99 -20.48
CA MET A 136 8.23 1.43 -19.24
C MET A 136 8.13 -0.10 -19.19
N ASP A 137 9.16 -0.74 -18.63
CA ASP A 137 9.25 -2.19 -18.53
C ASP A 137 7.96 -2.82 -17.97
N GLY A 138 7.44 -3.80 -18.70
CA GLY A 138 6.25 -4.56 -18.31
C GLY A 138 4.90 -3.93 -18.67
N LEU A 139 4.86 -2.67 -19.11
CA LEU A 139 3.61 -2.11 -19.66
C LEU A 139 3.15 -2.92 -20.88
N ALA A 140 1.85 -3.17 -20.96
CA ALA A 140 1.20 -3.67 -22.15
C ALA A 140 1.16 -2.57 -23.21
N SER A 141 1.50 -2.91 -24.44
CA SER A 141 1.31 -2.06 -25.60
C SER A 141 -0.17 -1.88 -25.92
N GLN A 142 -0.52 -0.84 -26.70
CA GLN A 142 -1.90 -0.63 -27.13
C GLN A 142 -2.47 -1.84 -27.88
N GLY A 143 -1.67 -2.49 -28.73
CA GLY A 143 -2.11 -3.69 -29.47
C GLY A 143 -2.41 -4.89 -28.56
N GLU A 144 -1.69 -5.03 -27.45
CA GLU A 144 -1.96 -6.06 -26.43
C GLU A 144 -3.23 -5.76 -25.63
N LEU A 145 -3.45 -4.49 -25.26
CA LEU A 145 -4.69 -4.06 -24.62
C LEU A 145 -5.90 -4.28 -25.53
N ASP A 146 -5.77 -3.95 -26.83
CA ASP A 146 -6.81 -4.19 -27.83
C ASP A 146 -7.09 -5.70 -28.01
N SER A 147 -6.03 -6.52 -27.96
CA SER A 147 -6.17 -7.98 -28.02
C SER A 147 -6.92 -8.54 -26.81
N LEU A 148 -6.62 -8.04 -25.60
CA LEU A 148 -7.36 -8.41 -24.40
C LEU A 148 -8.83 -7.98 -24.49
N ALA A 149 -9.09 -6.77 -24.97
CA ALA A 149 -10.45 -6.23 -25.10
C ALA A 149 -11.30 -7.01 -26.13
N ALA A 150 -10.67 -7.58 -27.16
CA ALA A 150 -11.34 -8.37 -28.19
C ALA A 150 -11.51 -9.86 -27.81
N ALA A 151 -10.69 -10.37 -26.90
CA ALA A 151 -10.68 -11.77 -26.52
C ALA A 151 -11.85 -12.12 -25.58
N GLN A 152 -12.19 -13.42 -25.52
CA GLN A 152 -13.27 -13.95 -24.67
C GLN A 152 -12.85 -15.28 -24.04
N GLY A 153 -13.50 -15.67 -22.93
CA GLY A 153 -13.27 -16.95 -22.25
C GLY A 153 -11.80 -17.25 -21.92
N ASP A 154 -11.35 -18.47 -22.23
CA ASP A 154 -9.99 -18.93 -21.93
C ASP A 154 -8.91 -18.13 -22.65
N GLU A 155 -9.17 -17.64 -23.86
CA GLU A 155 -8.18 -16.84 -24.60
C GLU A 155 -7.98 -15.47 -23.93
N ALA A 156 -9.05 -14.83 -23.47
CA ALA A 156 -8.93 -13.62 -22.64
C ALA A 156 -8.20 -13.90 -21.33
N SER A 157 -8.44 -15.07 -20.72
CA SER A 157 -7.80 -15.50 -19.48
C SER A 157 -6.28 -15.67 -19.66
N LYS A 158 -5.85 -16.28 -20.76
CA LYS A 158 -4.42 -16.44 -21.12
C LYS A 158 -3.76 -15.09 -21.36
N ILE A 159 -4.41 -14.21 -22.12
CA ILE A 159 -3.88 -12.87 -22.42
C ILE A 159 -3.75 -12.07 -21.12
N PHE A 160 -4.81 -11.99 -20.30
CA PHE A 160 -4.80 -11.27 -19.02
C PHE A 160 -3.67 -11.77 -18.11
N ALA A 161 -3.56 -13.09 -17.90
CA ALA A 161 -2.52 -13.65 -17.04
C ALA A 161 -1.12 -13.34 -17.56
N THR A 162 -0.90 -13.47 -18.88
CA THR A 162 0.40 -13.18 -19.50
C THR A 162 0.79 -11.71 -19.36
N LEU A 163 -0.13 -10.78 -19.65
CA LEU A 163 0.12 -9.35 -19.52
C LEU A 163 0.42 -8.97 -18.07
N MET A 164 -0.40 -9.44 -17.13
CA MET A 164 -0.25 -9.09 -15.72
C MET A 164 1.03 -9.69 -15.11
N ILE A 165 1.46 -10.88 -15.53
CA ILE A 165 2.76 -11.45 -15.13
C ILE A 165 3.92 -10.55 -15.61
N ASN A 166 3.90 -10.12 -16.88
CA ASN A 166 4.95 -9.26 -17.43
C ASN A 166 4.94 -7.87 -16.75
N HIS A 167 3.76 -7.33 -16.52
CA HIS A 167 3.54 -6.08 -15.80
C HIS A 167 4.15 -6.15 -14.40
N HIS A 168 3.79 -7.15 -13.60
CA HIS A 168 4.37 -7.33 -12.27
C HIS A 168 5.89 -7.51 -12.27
N LYS A 169 6.46 -8.21 -13.26
CA LYS A 169 7.92 -8.33 -13.36
C LYS A 169 8.60 -6.97 -13.57
N GLY A 170 8.02 -6.11 -14.40
CA GLY A 170 8.47 -4.71 -14.55
C GLY A 170 8.35 -3.95 -13.23
N GLY A 171 7.19 -4.00 -12.59
CA GLY A 171 6.95 -3.39 -11.27
C GLY A 171 7.95 -3.82 -10.19
N ILE A 172 8.23 -5.11 -10.10
CA ILE A 172 9.23 -5.69 -9.18
C ILE A 172 10.63 -5.15 -9.48
N ALA A 173 11.02 -5.01 -10.75
CA ALA A 173 12.33 -4.46 -11.10
C ALA A 173 12.47 -2.99 -10.64
N MET A 174 11.45 -2.17 -10.88
CA MET A 174 11.41 -0.78 -10.42
C MET A 174 11.47 -0.69 -8.88
N ALA A 175 10.68 -1.52 -8.19
CA ALA A 175 10.64 -1.56 -6.73
C ALA A 175 11.98 -2.00 -6.11
N ASN A 176 12.69 -2.95 -6.72
CA ASN A 176 14.03 -3.35 -6.25
C ASN A 176 15.01 -2.17 -6.35
N TYR A 177 15.02 -1.44 -7.45
CA TYR A 177 15.87 -0.26 -7.58
C TYR A 177 15.55 0.79 -6.51
N ALA A 178 14.27 1.05 -6.27
CA ALA A 178 13.83 1.97 -5.23
C ALA A 178 14.31 1.52 -3.84
N ILE A 179 14.23 0.24 -3.49
CA ILE A 179 14.74 -0.27 -2.20
C ILE A 179 16.23 0.02 -2.00
N GLU A 180 17.02 -0.05 -3.08
CA GLU A 180 18.47 0.17 -3.03
C GLU A 180 18.86 1.65 -3.01
N HIS A 181 18.07 2.54 -3.62
CA HIS A 181 18.50 3.91 -3.92
C HIS A 181 17.59 5.01 -3.37
N ALA A 182 16.40 4.70 -2.86
CA ALA A 182 15.52 5.67 -2.21
C ALA A 182 16.13 6.18 -0.88
N ALA A 183 15.86 7.43 -0.53
CA ALA A 183 16.27 7.98 0.76
C ALA A 183 15.17 7.83 1.82
N ASN A 184 13.91 7.77 1.40
CA ASN A 184 12.78 7.77 2.31
C ASN A 184 12.40 6.35 2.76
N ASN A 185 12.36 6.11 4.07
CA ASN A 185 12.01 4.80 4.61
C ASN A 185 10.58 4.36 4.27
N ASP A 186 9.61 5.27 4.15
CA ASP A 186 8.24 4.91 3.78
C ASP A 186 8.17 4.43 2.32
N VAL A 187 8.96 5.06 1.43
CA VAL A 187 9.10 4.62 0.03
C VAL A 187 9.74 3.23 -0.03
N ILE A 188 10.84 3.01 0.70
CA ILE A 188 11.52 1.71 0.76
C ILE A 188 10.58 0.61 1.28
N ASN A 189 9.84 0.90 2.35
CA ASN A 189 8.92 -0.07 2.94
C ASN A 189 7.74 -0.38 2.02
N MET A 190 7.22 0.64 1.32
CA MET A 190 6.19 0.47 0.31
C MET A 190 6.67 -0.41 -0.84
N ALA A 191 7.87 -0.14 -1.39
CA ALA A 191 8.47 -0.95 -2.45
C ALA A 191 8.66 -2.43 -2.03
N LYS A 192 9.09 -2.69 -0.80
CA LYS A 192 9.18 -4.07 -0.25
C LYS A 192 7.82 -4.75 -0.19
N SER A 193 6.78 -4.03 0.23
CA SER A 193 5.41 -4.54 0.27
C SER A 193 4.90 -4.89 -1.14
N MET A 194 5.15 -4.02 -2.11
CA MET A 194 4.79 -4.25 -3.52
C MET A 194 5.45 -5.51 -4.06
N ILE A 195 6.77 -5.69 -3.86
CA ILE A 195 7.47 -6.89 -4.33
C ILE A 195 6.82 -8.16 -3.75
N LYS A 196 6.52 -8.17 -2.46
CA LYS A 196 5.89 -9.34 -1.82
C LYS A 196 4.52 -9.64 -2.41
N GLY A 197 3.68 -8.62 -2.63
CA GLY A 197 2.36 -8.78 -3.24
C GLY A 197 2.45 -9.28 -4.68
N GLN A 198 3.21 -8.55 -5.51
CA GLN A 198 3.35 -8.85 -6.93
C GLN A 198 4.00 -10.20 -7.20
N GLN A 199 4.95 -10.66 -6.36
CA GLN A 199 5.52 -12.00 -6.47
C GLN A 199 4.50 -13.11 -6.17
N ALA A 200 3.62 -12.90 -5.20
CA ALA A 200 2.55 -13.85 -4.89
C ALA A 200 1.55 -13.91 -6.07
N GLU A 201 1.11 -12.75 -6.56
CA GLU A 201 0.21 -12.64 -7.72
C GLU A 201 0.81 -13.30 -8.97
N VAL A 202 2.11 -13.08 -9.26
CA VAL A 202 2.81 -13.76 -10.37
C VAL A 202 2.75 -15.28 -10.23
N GLY A 203 2.97 -15.82 -9.01
CA GLY A 203 2.90 -17.26 -8.78
C GLY A 203 1.51 -17.84 -9.02
N GLU A 204 0.46 -17.14 -8.58
CA GLU A 204 -0.92 -17.55 -8.76
C GLU A 204 -1.36 -17.48 -10.23
N LEU A 205 -1.00 -16.39 -10.92
CA LEU A 205 -1.27 -16.19 -12.34
C LEU A 205 -0.57 -17.26 -13.18
N GLN A 206 0.70 -17.57 -12.89
CA GLN A 206 1.44 -18.61 -13.60
C GLN A 206 0.78 -19.98 -13.42
N ALA A 207 0.39 -20.33 -12.19
CA ALA A 207 -0.27 -21.59 -11.91
C ALA A 207 -1.63 -21.73 -12.63
N ILE A 208 -2.36 -20.62 -12.83
CA ILE A 208 -3.58 -20.61 -13.65
C ILE A 208 -3.22 -20.76 -15.12
N LEU A 209 -2.27 -19.98 -15.63
CA LEU A 209 -1.87 -20.00 -17.02
C LEU A 209 -1.42 -21.39 -17.47
N ASP A 210 -0.64 -22.09 -16.63
CA ASP A 210 -0.18 -23.46 -16.89
C ASP A 210 -1.33 -24.47 -16.91
N SER A 211 -2.44 -24.19 -16.21
CA SER A 211 -3.64 -25.04 -16.22
C SER A 211 -4.54 -24.86 -17.45
N LEU A 212 -4.30 -23.80 -18.24
CA LEU A 212 -5.03 -23.48 -19.48
C LEU A 212 -4.29 -23.94 -20.75
N GLN A 213 -3.11 -24.55 -20.61
CA GLN A 213 -2.30 -25.13 -21.68
C GLN A 213 -2.69 -26.59 -21.95
#